data_AF-A0A178D9C2-F1
#
_entry.id   AF-A0A178D9C2-F1
#
_cell.length_a   1.000
_cell.length_b   1.000
_cell.length_c   1.000
_cell.angle_alpha   90.00
_cell.angle_beta   90.00
_cell.angle_gamma   90.00
#
_symmetry.space_group_name_H-M   'P 1'
#
loop_
_entity.id
_entity.type
_entity.pdbx_description
1 polymer ?
#
loop_
_entity_poly.entity_id
_entity_poly.type
_entity_poly.pdbx_seq_one_letter_code
_entity_poly.pdbx_strand_id
1 'polypeptide(L)'
;MANHPSSTSSSSPSSQQDASDFLPSNTWWNRSVNFFRMVTGRMSPGGAQKYWADADDRYSAFDCKRCEESRDYLLKYSPIIRFMNENIHKLGGDLGPHNIHCRTCRGDEEAMQGGFDHKYGIKICANYVQERSVLEDVLAHEMVHAYDHLRFKTNLTLEDDLRHAACSEIRASNLSGECRWANEFFRNKILSFTNHHQDCVRRRAIRSVMGRPNCKDDVQAVKVVNEF
;
A
#
# COMPACT_ATOMS: atom_id res chain seq x y z
N MET A 1 -11.62 56.58 -28.75
CA MET A 1 -10.27 56.99 -29.22
C MET A 1 -9.40 57.10 -27.98
N ALA A 2 -8.30 56.38 -27.76
CA ALA A 2 -7.56 55.41 -28.55
C ALA A 2 -6.69 54.55 -27.60
N ASN A 3 -6.52 53.28 -27.98
CA ASN A 3 -5.33 52.41 -27.94
C ASN A 3 -4.34 52.42 -26.75
N HIS A 4 -4.29 51.29 -26.05
CA HIS A 4 -3.03 50.60 -25.74
C HIS A 4 -3.18 49.09 -26.00
N PRO A 5 -2.33 48.46 -26.84
CA PRO A 5 -2.27 47.02 -27.00
C PRO A 5 -1.18 46.46 -26.07
N SER A 6 -1.56 45.61 -25.11
CA SER A 6 -0.62 44.70 -24.45
C SER A 6 -0.91 43.30 -24.96
N SER A 7 -0.01 42.84 -25.82
CA SER A 7 0.02 41.52 -26.43
C SER A 7 -0.09 40.42 -25.39
N THR A 8 -1.05 39.54 -25.62
CA THR A 8 -1.29 38.26 -24.98
C THR A 8 -0.02 37.41 -24.93
N SER A 9 0.37 37.03 -23.71
CA SER A 9 1.31 35.94 -23.44
C SER A 9 0.68 34.60 -23.83
N SER A 10 1.04 34.06 -24.99
CA SER A 10 0.70 32.68 -25.37
C SER A 10 1.74 31.71 -24.82
N SER A 11 1.69 31.40 -23.52
CA SER A 11 2.38 30.22 -22.99
C SER A 11 1.51 28.99 -23.25
N SER A 12 1.80 28.31 -24.36
CA SER A 12 1.30 26.95 -24.62
C SER A 12 1.91 25.99 -23.60
N PRO A 13 1.14 25.11 -22.92
CA PRO A 13 1.71 24.02 -22.15
C PRO A 13 1.82 22.81 -23.09
N SER A 14 3.00 22.56 -23.64
CA SER A 14 3.24 21.33 -24.42
C SER A 14 4.48 20.59 -23.91
N SER A 15 4.21 19.52 -23.16
CA SER A 15 4.95 18.24 -23.18
C SER A 15 6.46 18.29 -22.93
N GLN A 16 6.86 18.34 -21.66
CA GLN A 16 8.09 17.69 -21.22
C GLN A 16 7.76 16.23 -20.89
N GLN A 17 7.86 15.35 -21.90
CA GLN A 17 8.13 13.95 -21.61
C GLN A 17 9.59 13.89 -21.14
N ASP A 18 9.79 13.61 -19.86
CA ASP A 18 11.12 13.43 -19.29
C ASP A 18 11.91 12.41 -20.12
N ALA A 19 12.99 12.86 -20.75
CA ALA A 19 13.92 12.00 -21.47
C ALA A 19 14.55 11.02 -20.47
N SER A 20 14.09 9.77 -20.52
CA SER A 20 14.60 8.70 -19.67
C SER A 20 15.93 8.20 -20.21
N ASP A 21 16.97 8.21 -19.38
CA ASP A 21 18.31 7.69 -19.72
C ASP A 21 18.44 6.17 -19.48
N PHE A 22 17.31 5.50 -19.21
CA PHE A 22 17.23 4.06 -19.01
C PHE A 22 17.53 3.29 -20.31
N LEU A 23 18.46 2.34 -20.23
CA LEU A 23 18.75 1.42 -21.32
C LEU A 23 17.87 0.16 -21.21
N PRO A 24 17.38 -0.44 -22.31
CA PRO A 24 16.63 -1.69 -22.23
C PRO A 24 17.44 -2.81 -21.56
N SER A 25 16.86 -3.53 -20.60
CA SER A 25 17.54 -4.59 -19.83
C SER A 25 17.73 -5.92 -20.57
N ASN A 26 17.73 -5.89 -21.90
CA ASN A 26 17.86 -7.06 -22.77
C ASN A 26 19.28 -7.67 -22.80
N THR A 27 20.29 -6.92 -22.36
CA THR A 27 21.69 -7.38 -22.29
C THR A 27 22.25 -7.22 -20.88
N TRP A 28 23.22 -8.06 -20.53
CA TRP A 28 23.95 -7.95 -19.27
C TRP A 28 24.67 -6.60 -19.14
N TRP A 29 25.24 -6.09 -20.24
CA TRP A 29 25.91 -4.79 -20.27
C TRP A 29 24.96 -3.64 -19.92
N ASN A 30 23.79 -3.57 -20.57
CA ASN A 30 22.81 -2.51 -20.28
C ASN A 30 22.32 -2.57 -18.83
N ARG A 31 22.12 -3.78 -18.31
CA ARG A 31 21.77 -3.99 -16.89
C ARG A 31 22.87 -3.47 -15.95
N SER A 32 24.13 -3.78 -16.23
CA SER A 32 25.28 -3.29 -15.44
C SER A 32 25.41 -1.77 -15.51
N VAL A 33 25.21 -1.17 -16.69
CA VAL A 33 25.24 0.29 -16.87
C VAL A 33 24.10 0.96 -16.11
N ASN A 34 22.87 0.47 -16.24
CA ASN A 34 21.71 0.99 -15.51
C ASN A 34 21.92 0.87 -14.00
N PHE A 35 22.36 -0.30 -13.52
CA PHE A 35 22.66 -0.52 -12.11
C PHE A 35 23.70 0.49 -11.62
N PHE A 36 24.82 0.63 -12.32
CA PHE A 36 25.87 1.59 -11.97
C PHE A 36 25.36 3.04 -11.93
N ARG A 37 24.57 3.47 -12.91
CA ARG A 37 23.94 4.81 -12.93
C ARG A 37 22.99 5.00 -11.75
N MET A 38 22.22 3.97 -11.40
CA MET A 38 21.31 4.00 -10.26
C MET A 38 22.08 4.13 -8.93
N VAL A 39 23.07 3.27 -8.68
CA VAL A 39 23.83 3.31 -7.41
C VAL A 39 24.75 4.52 -7.28
N THR A 40 25.16 5.13 -8.40
CA THR A 40 25.97 6.37 -8.39
C THR A 40 25.12 7.65 -8.42
N GLY A 41 23.79 7.55 -8.44
CA GLY A 41 22.89 8.71 -8.50
C GLY A 41 22.96 9.51 -9.80
N ARG A 42 23.42 8.88 -10.89
CA ARG A 42 23.56 9.50 -12.22
C ARG A 42 22.37 9.25 -13.15
N MET A 43 21.39 8.47 -12.70
CA MET A 43 20.18 8.17 -13.45
C MET A 43 19.16 9.31 -13.30
N SER A 44 18.47 9.68 -14.38
CA SER A 44 17.41 10.70 -14.29
C SER A 44 16.20 10.18 -13.49
N PRO A 45 15.32 11.04 -12.95
CA PRO A 45 14.13 10.57 -12.23
C PRO A 45 13.25 9.63 -13.08
N GLY A 46 12.99 9.98 -14.34
CA GLY A 46 12.28 9.12 -15.29
C GLY A 46 13.08 7.88 -15.70
N GLY A 47 14.41 7.90 -15.64
CA GLY A 47 15.27 6.73 -15.75
C GLY A 47 15.10 5.77 -14.57
N ALA A 48 15.14 6.30 -13.34
CA ALA A 48 15.03 5.55 -12.11
C ALA A 48 13.67 4.87 -11.98
N GLN A 49 12.59 5.55 -12.35
CA GLN A 49 11.25 4.95 -12.38
C GLN A 49 11.18 3.75 -13.34
N LYS A 50 11.73 3.88 -14.55
CA LYS A 50 11.78 2.76 -15.51
C LYS A 50 12.69 1.63 -15.03
N TYR A 51 13.79 1.96 -14.36
CA TYR A 51 14.68 0.95 -13.77
C TYR A 51 13.95 0.07 -12.74
N TRP A 52 13.19 0.69 -11.84
CA TRP A 52 12.41 -0.08 -10.85
C TRP A 52 11.27 -0.86 -11.47
N ALA A 53 10.55 -0.27 -12.43
CA ALA A 53 9.51 -0.99 -13.17
C ALA A 53 10.06 -2.22 -13.92
N ASP A 54 11.22 -2.08 -14.57
CA ASP A 54 11.91 -3.22 -15.20
C ASP A 54 12.37 -4.26 -14.18
N ALA A 55 12.87 -3.83 -13.01
CA ALA A 55 13.26 -4.75 -11.95
C ALA A 55 12.05 -5.54 -11.42
N ASP A 56 10.94 -4.87 -11.15
CA ASP A 56 9.69 -5.48 -10.71
C ASP A 56 9.18 -6.51 -11.72
N ASP A 57 9.29 -6.23 -13.02
CA ASP A 57 8.90 -7.16 -14.08
C ASP A 57 9.81 -8.39 -14.14
N ARG A 58 11.12 -8.19 -14.03
CA ARG A 58 12.10 -9.29 -14.06
C ARG A 58 11.98 -10.20 -12.84
N TYR A 59 11.63 -9.67 -11.67
CA TYR A 59 11.51 -10.43 -10.43
C TYR A 59 10.08 -10.84 -10.09
N SER A 60 9.08 -10.39 -10.85
CA SER A 60 7.65 -10.64 -10.61
C SER A 60 7.32 -12.09 -10.26
N ALA A 61 7.77 -13.04 -11.09
CA ALA A 61 7.49 -14.46 -10.87
C ALA A 61 8.13 -15.00 -9.57
N PHE A 62 9.34 -14.55 -9.25
CA PHE A 62 10.04 -14.94 -8.04
C PHE A 62 9.34 -14.36 -6.79
N ASP A 63 9.02 -13.07 -6.83
CA ASP A 63 8.38 -12.38 -5.71
C ASP A 63 6.96 -12.91 -5.45
N CYS A 64 6.16 -13.12 -6.50
CA CYS A 64 4.83 -13.69 -6.37
C CYS A 64 4.90 -15.10 -5.77
N LYS A 65 5.81 -15.96 -6.25
CA LYS A 65 5.99 -17.31 -5.71
C LYS A 65 6.37 -17.28 -4.22
N ARG A 66 7.33 -16.44 -3.84
CA ARG A 66 7.76 -16.26 -2.44
C ARG A 66 6.61 -15.76 -1.56
N CYS A 67 5.80 -14.82 -2.07
CA CYS A 67 4.62 -14.29 -1.39
C CYS A 67 3.57 -15.39 -1.20
N GLU A 68 3.29 -16.21 -2.21
CA GLU A 68 2.32 -17.30 -2.13
C GLU A 68 2.75 -18.40 -1.15
N GLU A 69 4.02 -18.80 -1.17
CA GLU A 69 4.59 -19.75 -0.20
C GLU A 69 4.48 -19.21 1.24
N SER A 70 4.74 -17.91 1.41
CA SER A 70 4.61 -17.24 2.71
C SER A 70 3.15 -17.14 3.15
N ARG A 71 2.22 -16.81 2.25
CA ARG A 71 0.77 -16.79 2.50
C ARG A 71 0.30 -18.16 2.97
N ASP A 72 0.65 -19.22 2.25
CA ASP A 72 0.22 -20.58 2.56
C ASP A 72 0.78 -21.05 3.90
N TYR A 73 2.02 -20.69 4.21
CA TYR A 73 2.60 -20.90 5.53
C TYR A 73 1.80 -20.17 6.62
N LEU A 74 1.48 -18.89 6.42
CA LEU A 74 0.80 -18.06 7.42
C LEU A 74 -0.62 -18.56 7.68
N LEU A 75 -1.37 -18.92 6.63
CA LEU A 75 -2.70 -19.54 6.76
C LEU A 75 -2.67 -20.82 7.59
N LYS A 76 -1.57 -21.58 7.52
CA LYS A 76 -1.42 -22.85 8.24
C LYS A 76 -0.86 -22.72 9.65
N TYR A 77 0.03 -21.76 9.89
CA TYR A 77 0.86 -21.74 11.10
C TYR A 77 0.77 -20.46 11.93
N SER A 78 0.42 -19.31 11.33
CA SER A 78 0.36 -18.06 12.08
C SER A 78 -0.86 -18.01 13.01
N PRO A 79 -0.69 -17.80 14.32
CA PRO A 79 -1.82 -17.74 15.25
C PRO A 79 -2.82 -16.63 14.91
N ILE A 80 -2.34 -15.44 14.53
CA ILE A 80 -3.22 -14.30 14.23
C ILE A 80 -4.00 -14.53 12.93
N ILE A 81 -3.33 -15.03 11.88
CA ILE A 81 -3.99 -15.30 10.59
C ILE A 81 -5.02 -16.41 10.73
N ARG A 82 -4.70 -17.49 11.46
CA ARG A 82 -5.66 -18.56 11.73
C ARG A 82 -6.84 -18.08 12.53
N PHE A 83 -6.60 -17.32 13.61
CA PHE A 83 -7.66 -16.74 14.42
C PHE A 83 -8.60 -15.86 13.59
N MET A 84 -8.04 -14.98 12.75
CA MET A 84 -8.83 -14.14 11.87
C MET A 84 -9.62 -14.98 10.85
N ASN A 85 -8.98 -15.96 10.22
CA ASN A 85 -9.64 -16.85 9.25
C ASN A 85 -10.82 -17.60 9.87
N GLU A 86 -10.65 -18.14 11.07
CA GLU A 86 -11.71 -18.85 11.80
C GLU A 86 -12.90 -17.94 12.13
N ASN A 87 -12.64 -16.68 12.53
CA ASN A 87 -13.72 -15.73 12.84
C ASN A 87 -14.44 -15.23 11.59
N ILE A 88 -13.72 -15.04 10.48
CA ILE A 88 -14.30 -14.73 9.17
C ILE A 88 -15.18 -15.89 8.70
N HIS A 89 -14.72 -17.14 8.87
CA HIS A 89 -15.48 -18.33 8.54
C HIS A 89 -16.79 -18.45 9.34
N LYS A 90 -16.78 -18.11 10.63
CA LYS A 90 -18.00 -18.06 11.46
C LYS A 90 -19.04 -17.04 10.98
N LEU A 91 -18.61 -16.02 10.25
CA LEU A 91 -19.50 -15.03 9.62
C LEU A 91 -19.96 -15.45 8.21
N GLY A 92 -19.57 -16.64 7.74
CA GLY A 92 -19.88 -17.14 6.40
C GLY A 92 -18.89 -16.68 5.32
N GLY A 93 -17.76 -16.07 5.70
CA GLY A 93 -16.68 -15.76 4.78
C GLY A 93 -15.82 -16.99 4.47
N ASP A 94 -15.13 -16.94 3.34
CA ASP A 94 -14.10 -17.92 2.99
C ASP A 94 -12.87 -17.14 2.51
N LEU A 95 -11.72 -17.37 3.13
CA LEU A 95 -10.45 -16.79 2.74
C LEU A 95 -9.40 -17.89 2.65
N GLY A 96 -8.67 -17.88 1.54
CA GLY A 96 -7.62 -18.86 1.29
C GLY A 96 -6.84 -18.56 0.02
N PRO A 97 -6.04 -19.52 -0.47
CA PRO A 97 -5.21 -19.33 -1.65
C PRO A 97 -5.97 -18.93 -2.91
N HIS A 98 -7.26 -19.25 -2.98
CA HIS A 98 -8.11 -19.00 -4.15
C HIS A 98 -8.59 -17.54 -4.27
N ASN A 99 -8.52 -16.75 -3.20
CA ASN A 99 -8.95 -15.33 -3.16
C ASN A 99 -7.99 -14.41 -2.40
N ILE A 100 -6.81 -14.92 -2.02
CA ILE A 100 -5.69 -14.12 -1.54
C ILE A 100 -4.59 -14.17 -2.61
N HIS A 101 -4.47 -13.10 -3.39
CA HIS A 101 -3.63 -13.05 -4.58
C HIS A 101 -2.38 -12.21 -4.37
N CYS A 102 -1.22 -12.84 -4.56
CA CYS A 102 0.05 -12.13 -4.68
C CYS A 102 0.25 -11.66 -6.12
N ARG A 103 0.53 -10.36 -6.29
CA ARG A 103 0.76 -9.71 -7.59
C ARG A 103 1.91 -8.73 -7.49
N THR A 104 2.50 -8.41 -8.63
CA THR A 104 3.38 -7.25 -8.75
C THR A 104 2.51 -6.00 -8.89
N CYS A 105 2.74 -5.01 -8.03
CA CYS A 105 2.02 -3.74 -8.05
C CYS A 105 2.91 -2.64 -8.65
N ARG A 106 2.30 -1.66 -9.32
CA ARG A 106 2.98 -0.59 -10.05
C ARG A 106 2.39 0.79 -9.74
N GLY A 107 3.28 1.78 -9.63
CA GLY A 107 2.91 3.19 -9.51
C GLY A 107 2.52 3.61 -8.10
N ASP A 108 2.42 4.92 -7.89
CA ASP A 108 2.16 5.51 -6.58
C ASP A 108 0.73 5.21 -6.08
N GLU A 109 -0.21 4.99 -7.01
CA GLU A 109 -1.60 4.59 -6.70
C GLU A 109 -1.71 3.15 -6.18
N GLU A 110 -0.74 2.28 -6.50
CA GLU A 110 -0.68 0.90 -5.99
C GLU A 110 0.39 0.72 -4.90
N ALA A 111 0.94 1.80 -4.34
CA ALA A 111 1.99 1.77 -3.32
C ALA A 111 1.53 1.20 -1.96
N MET A 112 0.29 0.72 -1.87
CA MET A 112 -0.21 -0.02 -0.71
C MET A 112 0.38 -1.44 -0.70
N GLN A 113 0.76 -1.95 0.47
CA GLN A 113 1.35 -3.29 0.59
C GLN A 113 0.33 -4.40 0.31
N GLY A 114 -0.96 -4.09 0.47
CA GLY A 114 -2.08 -4.95 0.16
C GLY A 114 -3.38 -4.16 0.12
N GLY A 115 -4.49 -4.87 -0.09
CA GLY A 115 -5.83 -4.30 -0.03
C GLY A 115 -6.91 -5.38 -0.09
N PHE A 116 -8.00 -5.17 0.65
CA PHE A 116 -9.19 -5.99 0.62
C PHE A 116 -10.27 -5.41 -0.30
N ASP A 117 -10.82 -6.26 -1.15
CA ASP A 117 -11.99 -6.00 -1.97
C ASP A 117 -13.06 -7.05 -1.68
N HIS A 118 -14.31 -6.62 -1.47
CA HIS A 118 -15.40 -7.53 -1.07
C HIS A 118 -15.79 -8.54 -2.16
N LYS A 119 -15.44 -8.28 -3.43
CA LYS A 119 -15.76 -9.11 -4.59
C LYS A 119 -14.58 -9.99 -4.99
N TYR A 120 -13.36 -9.48 -4.90
CA TYR A 120 -12.16 -10.16 -5.39
C TYR A 120 -11.29 -10.77 -4.28
N GLY A 121 -11.51 -10.41 -3.02
CA GLY A 121 -10.73 -10.88 -1.88
C GLY A 121 -9.52 -9.99 -1.59
N ILE A 122 -8.42 -10.57 -1.15
CA ILE A 122 -7.23 -9.83 -0.70
C ILE A 122 -6.17 -9.81 -1.80
N LYS A 123 -5.71 -8.62 -2.17
CA LYS A 123 -4.53 -8.40 -3.02
C LYS A 123 -3.32 -8.12 -2.13
N ILE A 124 -2.19 -8.75 -2.43
CA ILE A 124 -0.89 -8.47 -1.79
C ILE A 124 0.11 -8.06 -2.86
N CYS A 125 0.82 -6.96 -2.62
CA CYS A 125 1.87 -6.44 -3.50
C CYS A 125 3.22 -7.10 -3.17
N ALA A 126 3.53 -8.18 -3.89
CA ALA A 126 4.65 -9.07 -3.60
C ALA A 126 6.03 -8.39 -3.70
N ASN A 127 6.16 -7.38 -4.57
CA ASN A 127 7.36 -6.56 -4.72
C ASN A 127 7.60 -5.62 -3.52
N TYR A 128 6.55 -5.25 -2.77
CA TYR A 128 6.66 -4.41 -1.57
C TYR A 128 6.74 -5.22 -0.27
N VAL A 129 6.36 -6.50 -0.30
CA VAL A 129 6.32 -7.38 0.88
C VAL A 129 7.36 -8.49 0.75
N GLN A 130 8.59 -8.17 1.16
CA GLN A 130 9.73 -9.09 1.03
C GLN A 130 9.82 -10.12 2.16
N GLU A 131 9.50 -9.70 3.38
CA GLU A 131 9.61 -10.52 4.58
C GLU A 131 8.27 -11.15 4.96
N ARG A 132 8.29 -12.42 5.39
CA ARG A 132 7.07 -13.11 5.85
C ARG A 132 6.42 -12.43 7.06
N SER A 133 7.21 -11.78 7.93
CA SER A 133 6.65 -11.01 9.06
C SER A 133 5.89 -9.77 8.60
N VAL A 134 6.35 -9.11 7.53
CA VAL A 134 5.61 -8.01 6.90
C VAL A 134 4.32 -8.55 6.29
N LEU A 135 4.40 -9.70 5.60
CA LEU A 135 3.20 -10.33 5.04
C LEU A 135 2.18 -10.71 6.11
N GLU A 136 2.63 -11.19 7.27
CA GLU A 136 1.74 -11.47 8.41
C GLU A 136 0.99 -10.21 8.84
N ASP A 137 1.70 -9.10 9.04
CA ASP A 137 1.10 -7.83 9.44
C ASP A 137 0.09 -7.34 8.38
N VAL A 138 0.48 -7.34 7.09
CA VAL A 138 -0.39 -6.91 5.98
C VAL A 138 -1.61 -7.82 5.85
N LEU A 139 -1.42 -9.14 5.85
CA LEU A 139 -2.52 -10.08 5.70
C LEU A 139 -3.49 -9.98 6.89
N ALA A 140 -2.99 -9.82 8.11
CA ALA A 140 -3.82 -9.62 9.30
C ALA A 140 -4.64 -8.32 9.19
N HIS A 141 -4.02 -7.23 8.70
CA HIS A 141 -4.70 -5.96 8.45
C HIS A 141 -5.87 -6.13 7.48
N GLU A 142 -5.62 -6.73 6.31
CA GLU A 142 -6.66 -6.94 5.30
C GLU A 142 -7.75 -7.93 5.76
N MET A 143 -7.40 -8.93 6.57
CA MET A 143 -8.39 -9.83 7.18
C MET A 143 -9.30 -9.12 8.20
N VAL A 144 -8.82 -8.09 8.89
CA VAL A 144 -9.69 -7.26 9.75
C VAL A 144 -10.72 -6.52 8.90
N HIS A 145 -10.32 -5.97 7.75
CA HIS A 145 -11.28 -5.35 6.81
C HIS A 145 -12.30 -6.36 6.29
N ALA A 146 -11.87 -7.57 5.93
CA ALA A 146 -12.78 -8.64 5.52
C ALA A 146 -13.76 -9.02 6.64
N TYR A 147 -13.28 -9.14 7.88
CA TYR A 147 -14.12 -9.40 9.05
C TYR A 147 -15.14 -8.27 9.28
N ASP A 148 -14.69 -7.01 9.24
CA ASP A 148 -15.55 -5.84 9.45
C ASP A 148 -16.66 -5.78 8.41
N HIS A 149 -16.32 -5.99 7.14
CA HIS A 149 -17.28 -6.04 6.04
C HIS A 149 -18.39 -7.08 6.29
N LEU A 150 -18.02 -8.31 6.67
CA LEU A 150 -18.97 -9.38 6.95
C LEU A 150 -19.78 -9.14 8.24
N ARG A 151 -19.15 -8.58 9.27
CA ARG A 151 -19.77 -8.40 10.59
C ARG A 151 -20.80 -7.29 10.59
N PHE A 152 -20.48 -6.16 9.97
CA PHE A 152 -21.31 -4.96 10.04
C PHE A 152 -22.26 -4.82 8.85
N LYS A 153 -22.08 -5.62 7.78
CA LYS A 153 -22.98 -5.69 6.62
C LYS A 153 -23.41 -4.31 6.15
N THR A 154 -22.47 -3.37 6.07
CA THR A 154 -22.80 -2.00 5.73
C THR A 154 -23.29 -2.00 4.29
N ASN A 155 -24.55 -1.65 4.07
CA ASN A 155 -25.05 -1.29 2.73
C ASN A 155 -24.38 0.00 2.20
N LEU A 156 -23.56 0.64 3.04
CA LEU A 156 -22.65 1.72 2.72
C LEU A 156 -21.34 1.07 2.28
N THR A 157 -20.85 1.44 1.10
CA THR A 157 -19.48 1.11 0.74
C THR A 157 -18.54 1.75 1.78
N LEU A 158 -17.37 1.17 2.02
CA LEU A 158 -16.32 1.79 2.87
C LEU A 158 -15.95 3.21 2.38
N GLU A 159 -16.32 3.55 1.14
CA GLU A 159 -16.15 4.85 0.50
C GLU A 159 -17.30 5.83 0.79
N ASP A 160 -18.43 5.38 1.33
CA ASP A 160 -19.58 6.25 1.59
C ASP A 160 -19.55 6.88 3.00
N ASP A 161 -18.98 6.19 3.99
CA ASP A 161 -18.90 6.66 5.39
C ASP A 161 -17.46 6.70 5.93
N LEU A 162 -16.91 7.91 6.00
CA LEU A 162 -15.59 8.17 6.59
C LEU A 162 -15.46 7.69 8.04
N ARG A 163 -16.54 7.69 8.83
CA ARG A 163 -16.49 7.25 10.23
C ARG A 163 -16.34 5.74 10.32
N HIS A 164 -17.08 5.01 9.49
CA HIS A 164 -16.94 3.56 9.40
C HIS A 164 -15.56 3.15 8.90
N ALA A 165 -15.07 3.84 7.85
CA ALA A 165 -13.70 3.68 7.38
C ALA A 165 -12.70 3.90 8.51
N ALA A 166 -12.70 5.06 9.16
CA ALA A 166 -11.78 5.36 10.26
C ALA A 166 -11.83 4.31 11.38
N CYS A 167 -13.02 3.87 11.77
CA CYS A 167 -13.17 2.82 12.78
C CYS A 167 -12.54 1.48 12.34
N SER A 168 -12.72 1.09 11.06
CA SER A 168 -12.12 -0.13 10.52
C SER A 168 -10.59 -0.01 10.44
N GLU A 169 -10.05 1.12 9.97
CA GLU A 169 -8.60 1.38 9.90
C GLU A 169 -7.94 1.37 11.28
N ILE A 170 -8.59 1.97 12.29
CA ILE A 170 -8.12 1.95 13.69
C ILE A 170 -8.07 0.51 14.20
N ARG A 171 -9.10 -0.30 13.90
CA ARG A 171 -9.15 -1.70 14.33
C ARG A 171 -8.07 -2.54 13.64
N ALA A 172 -7.93 -2.38 12.32
CA ALA A 172 -6.92 -3.08 11.53
C ALA A 172 -5.51 -2.75 12.03
N SER A 173 -5.24 -1.47 12.34
CA SER A 173 -3.96 -1.03 12.88
C SER A 173 -3.67 -1.54 14.30
N ASN A 174 -4.70 -1.65 15.15
CA ASN A 174 -4.57 -2.20 16.50
C ASN A 174 -4.29 -3.70 16.51
N LEU A 175 -4.91 -4.46 15.58
CA LEU A 175 -4.92 -5.94 15.64
C LEU A 175 -3.90 -6.62 14.73
N SER A 176 -3.43 -5.96 13.68
CA SER A 176 -2.57 -6.56 12.66
C SER A 176 -1.13 -6.84 13.11
N GLY A 177 -0.60 -6.04 14.05
CA GLY A 177 0.80 -6.12 14.47
C GLY A 177 1.74 -5.12 13.77
N GLU A 178 1.24 -4.37 12.79
CA GLU A 178 2.03 -3.36 12.08
C GLU A 178 2.56 -2.23 12.98
N CYS A 179 1.85 -1.94 14.09
CA CYS A 179 2.24 -0.97 15.12
C CYS A 179 2.99 -1.58 16.31
N ARG A 180 3.63 -2.76 16.15
CA ARG A 180 4.56 -3.30 17.15
C ARG A 180 5.76 -2.36 17.29
N TRP A 181 6.16 -2.07 18.53
CA TRP A 181 7.28 -1.15 18.82
C TRP A 181 8.57 -1.51 18.08
N ALA A 182 8.92 -2.80 18.01
CA ALA A 182 10.11 -3.25 17.28
C ALA A 182 10.06 -2.88 15.79
N ASN A 183 8.90 -3.01 15.14
CA ASN A 183 8.73 -2.59 13.74
C ASN A 183 8.98 -1.09 13.60
N GLU A 184 8.47 -0.29 14.53
CA GLU A 184 8.57 1.16 14.44
C GLU A 184 9.94 1.72 14.81
N PHE A 185 10.65 1.07 15.74
CA PHE A 185 12.02 1.40 16.08
C PHE A 185 13.00 1.01 14.97
N PHE A 186 12.94 -0.24 14.49
CA PHE A 186 13.92 -0.75 13.52
C PHE A 186 13.60 -0.40 12.06
N ARG A 187 12.31 -0.38 11.68
CA ARG A 187 11.90 -0.10 10.28
C ARG A 187 11.56 1.37 10.09
N ASN A 188 10.76 1.95 10.98
CA ASN A 188 10.24 3.32 10.81
C ASN A 188 11.08 4.40 11.51
N LYS A 189 12.14 4.00 12.25
CA LYS A 189 13.12 4.88 12.92
C LYS A 189 12.47 5.87 13.89
N ILE A 190 11.35 5.50 14.49
CA ILE A 190 10.64 6.31 15.48
C ILE A 190 11.17 5.94 16.87
N LEU A 191 11.76 6.92 17.57
CA LEU A 191 12.41 6.75 18.87
C LEU A 191 11.46 6.97 20.06
N SER A 192 10.18 7.24 19.82
CA SER A 192 9.20 7.43 20.89
C SER A 192 8.89 6.10 21.58
N PHE A 193 8.92 6.08 22.91
CA PHE A 193 8.59 4.92 23.73
C PHE A 193 7.21 5.05 24.40
N THR A 194 6.85 6.26 24.84
CA THR A 194 5.54 6.53 25.46
C THR A 194 4.47 6.72 24.40
N ASN A 195 3.29 6.11 24.58
CA ASN A 195 2.14 6.19 23.68
C ASN A 195 2.41 5.76 22.21
N HIS A 196 3.54 5.12 21.95
CA HIS A 196 4.01 4.75 20.62
C HIS A 196 2.96 4.00 19.79
N HIS A 197 2.30 3.00 20.38
CA HIS A 197 1.28 2.23 19.69
C HIS A 197 0.07 3.09 19.27
N GLN A 198 -0.40 3.96 20.17
CA GLN A 198 -1.53 4.85 19.91
C GLN A 198 -1.19 5.85 18.80
N ASP A 199 0.01 6.42 18.83
CA ASP A 199 0.48 7.35 17.82
C ASP A 199 0.61 6.68 16.44
N CYS A 200 1.12 5.43 16.42
CA CYS A 200 1.21 4.64 15.19
C CYS A 200 -0.19 4.35 14.61
N VAL A 201 -1.11 3.84 15.43
CA VAL A 201 -2.49 3.51 15.02
C VAL A 201 -3.17 4.74 14.44
N ARG A 202 -3.10 5.86 15.17
CA ARG A 202 -3.68 7.13 14.74
C ARG A 202 -3.10 7.62 13.42
N ARG A 203 -1.77 7.61 13.28
CA ARG A 203 -1.08 8.04 12.04
C ARG A 203 -1.47 7.18 10.84
N ARG A 204 -1.56 5.86 11.02
CA ARG A 204 -1.93 4.93 9.95
C ARG A 204 -3.40 5.11 9.54
N ALA A 205 -4.30 5.20 10.51
CA ALA A 205 -5.72 5.45 10.24
C ALA A 205 -5.93 6.78 9.50
N ILE A 206 -5.27 7.86 9.91
CA ILE A 206 -5.34 9.16 9.21
C ILE A 206 -4.88 9.01 7.76
N ARG A 207 -3.72 8.39 7.52
CA ARG A 207 -3.19 8.21 6.16
C ARG A 207 -4.15 7.41 5.27
N SER A 208 -4.75 6.35 5.81
CA SER A 208 -5.70 5.53 5.05
C SER A 208 -6.99 6.29 4.74
N VAL A 209 -7.55 7.00 5.71
CA VAL A 209 -8.75 7.85 5.52
C VAL A 209 -8.51 8.98 4.52
N MET A 210 -7.32 9.61 4.54
CA MET A 210 -6.93 10.64 3.57
C MET A 210 -6.89 10.13 2.13
N GLY A 211 -6.63 8.84 1.92
CA GLY A 211 -6.60 8.23 0.58
C GLY A 211 -7.98 8.02 -0.04
N ARG A 212 -9.07 8.28 0.70
CA ARG A 212 -10.44 8.01 0.25
C ARG A 212 -11.01 9.19 -0.55
N PRO A 213 -11.80 8.94 -1.61
CA PRO A 213 -12.31 9.98 -2.50
C PRO A 213 -13.29 10.95 -1.83
N ASN A 214 -13.94 10.53 -0.74
CA ASN A 214 -14.88 11.35 0.04
C ASN A 214 -14.21 12.16 1.16
N CYS A 215 -12.89 12.02 1.36
CA CYS A 215 -12.12 12.82 2.30
C CYS A 215 -11.59 14.08 1.60
N LYS A 216 -11.92 15.26 2.13
CA LYS A 216 -11.55 16.55 1.52
C LYS A 216 -10.09 16.90 1.74
N ASP A 217 -9.62 16.73 2.97
CA ASP A 217 -8.31 17.16 3.42
C ASP A 217 -7.85 16.37 4.66
N ASP A 218 -6.58 16.58 5.02
CA ASP A 218 -5.96 16.01 6.21
C ASP A 218 -6.66 16.42 7.51
N VAL A 219 -7.18 17.65 7.59
CA VAL A 219 -7.94 18.16 8.74
C VAL A 219 -9.19 17.33 8.98
N GLN A 220 -9.95 16.99 7.94
CA GLN A 220 -11.12 16.14 8.03
C GLN A 220 -10.73 14.72 8.47
N ALA A 221 -9.69 14.13 7.89
CA ALA A 221 -9.22 12.80 8.27
C ALA A 221 -8.81 12.75 9.74
N VAL A 222 -8.02 13.72 10.21
CA VAL A 222 -7.63 13.87 11.61
C VAL A 222 -8.86 14.01 12.49
N LYS A 223 -9.83 14.86 12.12
CA LYS A 223 -11.04 15.07 12.91
C LYS A 223 -11.82 13.77 13.08
N VAL A 224 -12.08 13.04 11.99
CA VAL A 224 -12.88 11.81 12.00
C VAL A 224 -12.19 10.70 12.81
N VAL A 225 -10.87 10.54 12.66
CA VAL A 225 -10.11 9.54 13.42
C VAL A 225 -10.12 9.83 14.93
N ASN A 226 -10.14 11.11 15.33
CA ASN A 226 -10.14 11.52 16.74
C ASN A 226 -11.50 11.42 17.43
N GLU A 227 -12.54 10.99 16.74
CA GLU A 227 -13.85 10.74 17.35
C GLU A 227 -13.89 9.43 18.16
N PHE A 228 -12.84 8.61 18.04
CA PHE A 228 -12.68 7.30 18.69
C PHE A 228 -11.49 7.30 19.66
#